data_AF-A0A3N5NBA9-F1
#
_entry.id   AF-A0A3N5NBA9-F1
#
_cell.length_a   1.000
_cell.length_b   1.000
_cell.length_c   1.000
_cell.angle_alpha   90.00
_cell.angle_beta   90.00
_cell.angle_gamma   90.00
#
_symmetry.space_group_name_H-M   'P 1'
#
loop_
_entity.id
_entity.type
_entity.pdbx_description
1 polymer ?
#
loop_
_entity_poly.entity_id
_entity_poly.type
_entity_poly.pdbx_seq_one_letter_code
_entity_poly.pdbx_strand_id
1 'polypeptide(L)'
;MSAASTIWPGRSYPLGATWDGQGVNFALFSEHAQYVELCLFSADGRRETQRIVMRENTDHVWHCYLPEARPGWLYGYRVHGAYRPEEGHRFNPAKLLLDPYARNIVGDLRWSDAMFGYTLGHRREDLSLDRRDSARGMPKCKVIEAAFTWGDDRAPNVPWHDMVIYELHVRGFTMLNAQVPEALRGTYAGLATAPVIDYLRRLGVTTVELMPVHTFVDDRYLVDRGLRNYWGYNTIGFFAPEARYSASGKVNEFKTMVRALHSAGIEVILDVVYNHTAEGNHLGPTLSFRGIDNASYYRQADGNARYYKDYTGCGNTLDMQHPRVLQLIMDSLRYWVSEMHVDGFRFDLAASLARELHAVDRLGAFFDIIRQDPVLNQVKLIAEPWDLGEGGYQVGNFPPRWAEWNGKYRDTVRRFWRGHGNQAGELAYRLTGSSDLYA
;
A
#
# COMPACT_ATOMS: atom_id res chain seq x y z
N MET A 1 -4.32 -28.69 -12.14
CA MET A 1 -4.34 -28.60 -10.67
C MET A 1 -5.51 -29.43 -10.19
N SER A 2 -5.29 -30.43 -9.33
CA SER A 2 -6.38 -31.14 -8.66
C SER A 2 -7.11 -30.15 -7.76
N ALA A 3 -8.43 -30.31 -7.63
CA ALA A 3 -9.18 -29.57 -6.62
C ALA A 3 -8.67 -29.96 -5.23
N ALA A 4 -8.61 -29.00 -4.29
CA ALA A 4 -8.28 -29.29 -2.91
C ALA A 4 -9.35 -30.22 -2.34
N SER A 5 -8.96 -31.45 -2.00
CA SER A 5 -9.88 -32.51 -1.56
C SER A 5 -10.26 -32.39 -0.09
N THR A 6 -9.38 -31.78 0.71
CA THR A 6 -9.48 -31.70 2.17
C THR A 6 -9.27 -30.25 2.62
N ILE A 7 -10.16 -29.77 3.49
CA ILE A 7 -10.12 -28.42 4.09
C ILE A 7 -10.04 -28.60 5.60
N TRP A 8 -9.03 -28.00 6.22
CA TRP A 8 -8.85 -28.01 7.67
C TRP A 8 -9.22 -26.64 8.27
N PRO A 9 -9.47 -26.55 9.59
CA PRO A 9 -9.87 -25.31 10.23
C PRO A 9 -8.88 -24.15 10.03
N GLY A 10 -7.57 -24.42 10.00
CA GLY A 10 -6.54 -23.39 9.94
C GLY A 10 -6.49 -22.52 11.21
N ARG A 11 -5.99 -21.30 11.06
CA ARG A 11 -5.78 -20.33 12.15
C ARG A 11 -6.15 -18.92 11.69
N SER A 12 -6.66 -18.10 12.60
CA SER A 12 -6.96 -16.68 12.35
C SER A 12 -5.71 -15.78 12.23
N TYR A 13 -4.53 -16.28 12.56
CA TYR A 13 -3.27 -15.54 12.45
C TYR A 13 -2.14 -16.43 11.91
N PRO A 14 -1.23 -15.88 11.07
CA PRO A 14 -1.23 -14.53 10.51
C PRO A 14 -2.33 -14.31 9.47
N LEU A 15 -2.71 -13.04 9.25
CA LEU A 15 -3.63 -12.63 8.18
C LEU A 15 -3.01 -12.83 6.79
N GLY A 16 -3.87 -13.05 5.79
CA GLY A 16 -3.50 -13.36 4.41
C GLY A 16 -3.29 -14.85 4.16
N ALA A 17 -2.59 -15.17 3.06
CA ALA A 17 -2.22 -16.54 2.68
C ALA A 17 -0.77 -16.85 3.09
N THR A 18 -0.59 -17.79 4.02
CA THR A 18 0.73 -18.18 4.55
C THR A 18 1.01 -19.65 4.29
N TRP A 19 2.08 -19.92 3.54
CA TRP A 19 2.58 -21.27 3.31
C TRP A 19 3.55 -21.69 4.43
N ASP A 20 3.34 -22.87 5.01
CA ASP A 20 4.12 -23.37 6.16
C ASP A 20 5.02 -24.58 5.83
N GLY A 21 5.16 -24.91 4.55
CA GLY A 21 5.88 -26.09 4.07
C GLY A 21 4.98 -27.30 3.78
N GLN A 22 3.85 -27.41 4.47
CA GLN A 22 2.90 -28.53 4.32
C GLN A 22 1.67 -28.13 3.53
N GLY A 23 1.19 -26.90 3.68
CA GLY A 23 -0.03 -26.37 3.08
C GLY A 23 -0.12 -24.86 3.23
N VAL A 24 -1.29 -24.30 2.94
CA VAL A 24 -1.50 -22.84 3.04
C VAL A 24 -2.64 -22.53 4.00
N ASN A 25 -2.34 -21.69 5.00
CA ASN A 25 -3.34 -21.07 5.85
C ASN A 25 -3.86 -19.79 5.20
N PHE A 26 -5.17 -19.66 5.05
CA PHE A 26 -5.84 -18.46 4.58
C PHE A 26 -6.60 -17.83 5.74
N ALA A 27 -6.41 -16.53 5.98
CA ALA A 27 -7.10 -15.78 7.01
C ALA A 27 -7.49 -14.39 6.48
N LEU A 28 -8.78 -14.03 6.58
CA LEU A 28 -9.34 -12.79 6.08
C LEU A 28 -10.20 -12.12 7.15
N PHE A 29 -9.86 -10.89 7.52
CA PHE A 29 -10.71 -10.08 8.39
C PHE A 29 -11.95 -9.59 7.64
N SER A 30 -13.13 -9.78 8.25
CA SER A 30 -14.37 -9.10 7.90
C SER A 30 -15.35 -9.26 9.06
N GLU A 31 -15.72 -8.13 9.67
CA GLU A 31 -16.62 -8.06 10.83
C GLU A 31 -18.08 -8.22 10.42
N HIS A 32 -18.45 -7.64 9.27
CA HIS A 32 -19.82 -7.56 8.81
C HIS A 32 -20.19 -8.61 7.74
N ALA A 33 -19.24 -9.44 7.31
CA ALA A 33 -19.53 -10.54 6.38
C ALA A 33 -20.43 -11.59 7.03
N GLN A 34 -21.36 -12.12 6.24
CA GLN A 34 -22.17 -13.28 6.60
C GLN A 34 -21.42 -14.59 6.36
N TYR A 35 -20.62 -14.65 5.29
CA TYR A 35 -19.63 -15.70 5.05
C TYR A 35 -18.66 -15.31 3.93
N VAL A 36 -17.56 -16.04 3.85
CA VAL A 36 -16.47 -15.82 2.89
C VAL A 36 -16.25 -17.07 2.04
N GLU A 37 -16.03 -16.87 0.74
CA GLU A 37 -15.58 -17.90 -0.20
C GLU A 37 -14.17 -17.60 -0.69
N LEU A 38 -13.24 -18.53 -0.43
CA LEU A 38 -11.94 -18.56 -1.07
C LEU A 38 -12.08 -19.13 -2.49
N CYS A 39 -11.71 -18.33 -3.49
CA CYS A 39 -11.77 -18.70 -4.90
C CYS A 39 -10.37 -19.06 -5.39
N LEU A 40 -10.16 -20.30 -5.85
CA LEU A 40 -8.90 -20.76 -6.44
C LEU A 40 -8.98 -20.70 -7.97
N PHE A 41 -7.86 -20.41 -8.61
CA PHE A 41 -7.76 -20.24 -10.06
C PHE A 41 -6.71 -21.16 -10.68
N SER A 42 -6.88 -21.42 -11.98
CA SER A 42 -5.86 -22.03 -12.84
C SER A 42 -4.57 -21.21 -12.83
N ALA A 43 -3.44 -21.83 -13.20
CA ALA A 43 -2.12 -21.20 -13.11
C ALA A 43 -1.96 -19.98 -14.02
N ASP A 44 -2.78 -19.88 -15.08
CA ASP A 44 -2.89 -18.73 -15.97
C ASP A 44 -3.87 -17.65 -15.45
N GLY A 45 -4.51 -17.88 -14.30
CA GLY A 45 -5.47 -16.97 -13.65
C GLY A 45 -6.82 -16.85 -14.37
N ARG A 46 -7.06 -17.59 -15.46
CA ARG A 46 -8.21 -17.38 -16.35
C ARG A 46 -9.47 -18.10 -15.90
N ARG A 47 -9.34 -19.29 -15.31
CA ARG A 47 -10.48 -20.12 -14.91
C ARG A 47 -10.48 -20.29 -13.40
N GLU A 48 -11.60 -19.95 -12.79
CA GLU A 48 -11.87 -20.31 -11.40
C GLU A 48 -12.05 -21.83 -11.34
N THR A 49 -11.19 -22.51 -10.57
CA THR A 49 -11.15 -23.97 -10.49
C THR A 49 -11.93 -24.50 -9.30
N GLN A 50 -12.06 -23.71 -8.23
CA GLN A 50 -12.75 -24.12 -7.01
C GLN A 50 -13.20 -22.91 -6.21
N ARG A 51 -14.35 -23.01 -5.55
CA ARG A 51 -14.79 -22.12 -4.46
C ARG A 51 -14.88 -22.90 -3.17
N ILE A 52 -14.33 -22.36 -2.10
CA ILE A 52 -14.26 -22.97 -0.78
C ILE A 52 -14.92 -22.02 0.21
N VAL A 53 -16.03 -22.45 0.81
CA VAL A 53 -16.66 -21.69 1.90
C VAL A 53 -15.78 -21.82 3.14
N MET A 54 -15.32 -20.68 3.65
CA MET A 54 -14.56 -20.60 4.90
C MET A 54 -15.54 -20.67 6.07
N ARG A 55 -15.47 -21.76 6.84
CA ARG A 55 -16.45 -22.05 7.90
C ARG A 55 -16.01 -21.53 9.27
N GLU A 56 -14.70 -21.45 9.49
CA GLU A 56 -14.16 -21.01 10.77
C GLU A 56 -14.09 -19.49 10.80
N ASN A 57 -14.56 -18.93 11.91
CA ASN A 57 -14.46 -17.51 12.21
C ASN A 57 -14.03 -17.34 13.66
N THR A 58 -12.87 -16.72 13.87
CA THR A 58 -12.36 -16.38 15.20
C THR A 58 -12.04 -14.90 15.21
N ASP A 59 -12.66 -14.14 16.11
CA ASP A 59 -12.39 -12.70 16.28
C ASP A 59 -12.56 -11.91 14.97
N HIS A 60 -13.67 -12.18 14.27
CA HIS A 60 -14.03 -11.61 12.96
C HIS A 60 -13.03 -11.92 11.82
N VAL A 61 -12.16 -12.92 12.02
CA VAL A 61 -11.26 -13.42 10.99
C VAL A 61 -11.78 -14.77 10.50
N TRP A 62 -12.14 -14.80 9.22
CA TRP A 62 -12.51 -16.02 8.51
C TRP A 62 -11.25 -16.78 8.13
N HIS A 63 -11.16 -18.06 8.47
CA HIS A 63 -9.96 -18.84 8.16
C HIS A 63 -10.23 -20.28 7.69
N CYS A 64 -9.28 -20.82 6.95
CA CYS A 64 -9.20 -22.23 6.60
C CYS A 64 -7.76 -22.61 6.24
N TYR A 65 -7.45 -23.90 6.23
CA TYR A 65 -6.17 -24.43 5.82
C TYR A 65 -6.31 -25.48 4.72
N LEU A 66 -5.48 -25.37 3.69
CA LEU A 66 -5.45 -26.28 2.55
C LEU A 66 -4.12 -27.06 2.53
N PRO A 67 -4.09 -28.33 2.96
CA PRO A 67 -2.86 -29.14 2.98
C PRO A 67 -2.23 -29.37 1.59
N GLU A 68 -3.02 -29.30 0.52
CA GLU A 68 -2.50 -29.50 -0.84
C GLU A 68 -2.06 -28.20 -1.52
N ALA A 69 -2.37 -27.05 -0.91
CA ALA A 69 -2.02 -25.75 -1.49
C ALA A 69 -0.51 -25.52 -1.44
N ARG A 70 0.03 -24.86 -2.47
CA ARG A 70 1.46 -24.60 -2.64
C ARG A 70 1.72 -23.16 -3.10
N PRO A 71 2.94 -22.63 -2.90
CA PRO A 71 3.38 -21.41 -3.53
C PRO A 71 3.10 -21.44 -5.04
N GLY A 72 2.64 -20.31 -5.56
CA GLY A 72 2.23 -20.16 -6.96
C GLY A 72 0.74 -20.34 -7.23
N TRP A 73 -0.03 -20.89 -6.28
CA TRP A 73 -1.48 -20.94 -6.39
C TRP A 73 -2.07 -19.53 -6.46
N LEU A 74 -3.04 -19.36 -7.36
CA LEU A 74 -3.73 -18.10 -7.59
C LEU A 74 -5.08 -18.12 -6.90
N TYR A 75 -5.39 -17.06 -6.19
CA TYR A 75 -6.61 -16.96 -5.40
C TYR A 75 -7.20 -15.54 -5.39
N GLY A 76 -8.42 -15.45 -4.88
CA GLY A 76 -9.11 -14.23 -4.48
C GLY A 76 -10.29 -14.59 -3.58
N TYR A 77 -11.07 -13.61 -3.16
CA TYR A 77 -12.22 -13.82 -2.29
C TYR A 77 -13.53 -13.37 -2.93
N ARG A 78 -14.62 -14.02 -2.54
CA ARG A 78 -15.98 -13.47 -2.67
C ARG A 78 -16.56 -13.39 -1.27
N VAL A 79 -17.02 -12.21 -0.91
CA VAL A 79 -17.52 -11.94 0.45
C VAL A 79 -19.00 -11.63 0.37
N HIS A 80 -19.77 -12.34 1.18
CA HIS A 80 -21.23 -12.26 1.23
C HIS A 80 -21.66 -11.46 2.44
N GLY A 81 -22.69 -10.64 2.29
CA GLY A 81 -23.20 -9.78 3.35
C GLY A 81 -24.30 -8.87 2.83
N ALA A 82 -24.72 -7.92 3.66
CA ALA A 82 -25.77 -6.98 3.30
C ALA A 82 -25.30 -6.00 2.22
N TYR A 83 -26.08 -5.87 1.14
CA TYR A 83 -25.95 -4.73 0.23
C TYR A 83 -26.95 -3.66 0.65
N ARG A 84 -26.55 -2.82 1.59
CA ARG A 84 -27.29 -1.64 2.08
C ARG A 84 -26.37 -0.43 2.04
N PRO A 85 -26.11 0.13 0.83
CA PRO A 85 -25.21 1.27 0.67
C PRO A 85 -25.59 2.46 1.54
N GLU A 86 -26.86 2.66 1.83
CA GLU A 86 -27.37 3.71 2.74
C GLU A 86 -26.83 3.59 4.17
N GLU A 87 -26.53 2.37 4.62
CA GLU A 87 -25.91 2.04 5.91
C GLU A 87 -24.39 1.80 5.77
N GLY A 88 -23.82 2.08 4.59
CA GLY A 88 -22.40 1.86 4.30
C GLY A 88 -22.00 0.40 4.06
N HIS A 89 -22.94 -0.55 4.03
CA HIS A 89 -22.65 -1.95 3.69
C HIS A 89 -22.72 -2.18 2.18
N ARG A 90 -21.61 -2.62 1.57
CA ARG A 90 -21.46 -2.72 0.10
C ARG A 90 -21.05 -4.10 -0.40
N PHE A 91 -21.41 -5.15 0.34
CA PHE A 91 -21.09 -6.53 0.00
C PHE A 91 -21.70 -6.94 -1.34
N ASN A 92 -20.86 -7.41 -2.27
CA ASN A 92 -21.32 -7.90 -3.56
C ASN A 92 -20.49 -9.13 -3.98
N PRO A 93 -21.00 -10.36 -3.77
CA PRO A 93 -20.25 -11.57 -4.07
C PRO A 93 -20.07 -11.82 -5.57
N ALA A 94 -20.73 -11.07 -6.46
CA ALA A 94 -20.43 -11.12 -7.89
C ALA A 94 -19.04 -10.52 -8.20
N LYS A 95 -18.49 -9.70 -7.29
CA LYS A 95 -17.16 -9.10 -7.44
C LYS A 95 -16.11 -10.00 -6.80
N LEU A 96 -15.11 -10.40 -7.58
CA LEU A 96 -13.91 -11.04 -7.06
C LEU A 96 -13.04 -9.97 -6.40
N LEU A 97 -12.56 -10.27 -5.20
CA LEU A 97 -11.83 -9.34 -4.35
C LEU A 97 -10.39 -9.80 -4.14
N LEU A 98 -9.47 -8.84 -4.11
CA LEU A 98 -8.09 -9.07 -3.70
C LEU A 98 -8.01 -9.24 -2.18
N ASP A 99 -7.09 -10.07 -1.74
CA ASP A 99 -6.70 -10.18 -0.34
C ASP A 99 -5.90 -8.92 0.08
N PRO A 100 -6.34 -8.17 1.10
CA PRO A 100 -5.61 -7.01 1.62
C PRO A 100 -4.18 -7.33 2.08
N TYR A 101 -3.93 -8.59 2.45
CA TYR A 101 -2.63 -9.10 2.90
C TYR A 101 -1.88 -9.87 1.79
N ALA A 102 -2.31 -9.78 0.53
CA ALA A 102 -1.59 -10.41 -0.59
C ALA A 102 -0.18 -9.84 -0.70
N ARG A 103 0.82 -10.71 -0.60
CA ARG A 103 2.25 -10.36 -0.78
C ARG A 103 2.70 -10.39 -2.25
N ASN A 104 1.83 -10.86 -3.14
CA ASN A 104 2.03 -10.84 -4.59
C ASN A 104 0.69 -10.82 -5.30
N ILE A 105 0.54 -9.91 -6.26
CA ILE A 105 -0.64 -9.75 -7.10
C ILE A 105 -0.18 -9.90 -8.55
N VAL A 106 -0.82 -10.81 -9.29
CA VAL A 106 -0.41 -11.14 -10.66
C VAL A 106 -1.53 -10.86 -11.67
N GLY A 107 -1.10 -10.38 -12.83
CA GLY A 107 -1.97 -9.96 -13.92
C GLY A 107 -2.35 -8.49 -13.84
N ASP A 108 -2.90 -7.97 -14.93
CA ASP A 108 -3.35 -6.59 -15.03
C ASP A 108 -4.86 -6.48 -14.75
N LEU A 109 -5.27 -5.40 -14.11
CA LEU A 109 -6.68 -5.02 -14.04
C LEU A 109 -7.18 -4.65 -15.44
N ARG A 110 -8.18 -5.37 -15.93
CA ARG A 110 -8.87 -5.06 -17.19
C ARG A 110 -10.17 -4.37 -16.88
N TRP A 111 -10.17 -3.06 -17.10
CA TRP A 111 -11.34 -2.21 -16.86
C TRP A 111 -12.56 -2.68 -17.67
N SER A 112 -13.66 -2.81 -16.97
CA SER A 112 -15.00 -2.98 -17.51
C SER A 112 -15.99 -2.57 -16.43
N ASP A 113 -17.24 -2.34 -16.81
CA ASP A 113 -18.28 -1.97 -15.85
C ASP A 113 -18.55 -3.08 -14.80
N ALA A 114 -18.13 -4.31 -15.07
CA ALA A 114 -18.22 -5.40 -14.09
C ALA A 114 -17.35 -5.18 -12.85
N MET A 115 -16.35 -4.29 -12.89
CA MET A 115 -15.50 -3.94 -11.73
C MET A 115 -16.22 -3.08 -10.68
N PHE A 116 -17.44 -2.62 -10.97
CA PHE A 116 -18.22 -1.79 -10.07
C PHE A 116 -19.29 -2.64 -9.38
N GLY A 117 -19.42 -2.48 -8.06
CA GLY A 117 -20.47 -3.12 -7.25
C GLY A 117 -21.89 -2.72 -7.63
N TYR A 118 -22.03 -1.64 -8.41
CA TYR A 118 -23.27 -1.01 -8.84
C TYR A 118 -23.32 -0.84 -10.36
N THR A 119 -24.51 -0.65 -10.91
CA THR A 119 -24.69 -0.52 -12.36
C THR A 119 -24.41 0.92 -12.79
N LEU A 120 -23.32 1.11 -13.55
CA LEU A 120 -22.98 2.40 -14.13
C LEU A 120 -24.11 2.95 -15.02
N GLY A 121 -24.41 4.24 -14.86
CA GLY A 121 -25.52 4.90 -15.56
C GLY A 121 -26.92 4.57 -15.02
N HIS A 122 -27.04 3.76 -13.97
CA HIS A 122 -28.32 3.50 -13.33
C HIS A 122 -28.87 4.75 -12.64
N ARG A 123 -30.18 4.98 -12.68
CA ARG A 123 -30.83 6.19 -12.11
C ARG A 123 -30.61 6.37 -10.61
N ARG A 124 -30.39 5.27 -9.89
CA ARG A 124 -30.08 5.23 -8.46
C ARG A 124 -28.58 5.09 -8.16
N GLU A 125 -27.73 5.20 -9.18
CA GLU A 125 -26.27 5.19 -9.05
C GLU A 125 -25.76 4.00 -8.20
N ASP A 126 -24.96 4.27 -7.17
CA ASP A 126 -24.34 3.30 -6.26
C ASP A 126 -25.31 2.59 -5.31
N LEU A 127 -26.61 2.94 -5.32
CA LEU A 127 -27.66 2.17 -4.64
C LEU A 127 -28.12 0.96 -5.46
N SER A 128 -27.76 0.90 -6.74
CA SER A 128 -28.05 -0.28 -7.57
C SER A 128 -27.07 -1.41 -7.32
N LEU A 129 -27.51 -2.66 -7.43
CA LEU A 129 -26.63 -3.82 -7.30
C LEU A 129 -26.30 -4.40 -8.67
N ASP A 130 -25.03 -4.39 -9.04
CA ASP A 130 -24.55 -5.02 -10.27
C ASP A 130 -24.15 -6.49 -10.03
N ARG A 131 -24.80 -7.41 -10.74
CA ARG A 131 -24.58 -8.86 -10.57
C ARG A 131 -23.59 -9.48 -11.55
N ARG A 132 -22.90 -8.69 -12.39
CA ARG A 132 -21.92 -9.21 -13.36
C ARG A 132 -20.65 -9.66 -12.63
N ASP A 133 -20.13 -10.82 -13.04
CA ASP A 133 -18.89 -11.35 -12.48
C ASP A 133 -17.67 -10.51 -12.92
N SER A 134 -16.86 -10.06 -11.97
CA SER A 134 -15.63 -9.30 -12.23
C SER A 134 -14.38 -10.18 -12.40
N ALA A 135 -14.45 -11.48 -12.12
CA ALA A 135 -13.27 -12.35 -12.01
C ALA A 135 -12.37 -12.34 -13.27
N ARG A 136 -12.95 -12.22 -14.46
CA ARG A 136 -12.21 -12.18 -15.74
C ARG A 136 -11.32 -10.94 -15.90
N GLY A 137 -11.72 -9.81 -15.31
CA GLY A 137 -10.98 -8.55 -15.42
C GLY A 137 -10.09 -8.26 -14.21
N MET A 138 -10.28 -8.97 -13.10
CA MET A 138 -9.47 -8.79 -11.91
C MET A 138 -8.09 -9.46 -12.03
N PRO A 139 -7.03 -8.87 -11.44
CA PRO A 139 -5.81 -9.61 -11.13
C PRO A 139 -6.10 -10.68 -10.07
N LYS A 140 -5.10 -11.50 -9.74
CA LYS A 140 -5.20 -12.58 -8.74
C LYS A 140 -4.12 -12.43 -7.68
N CYS A 141 -4.47 -12.71 -6.44
CA CYS A 141 -3.50 -12.86 -5.38
C CYS A 141 -2.73 -14.16 -5.62
N LYS A 142 -1.44 -14.19 -5.28
CA LYS A 142 -0.59 -15.36 -5.47
C LYS A 142 0.04 -15.75 -4.14
N VAL A 143 -0.12 -17.00 -3.75
CA VAL A 143 0.60 -17.56 -2.60
C VAL A 143 2.09 -17.52 -2.92
N ILE A 144 2.89 -16.97 -2.01
CA ILE A 144 4.35 -16.90 -2.16
C ILE A 144 5.05 -17.88 -1.22
N GLU A 145 6.25 -18.28 -1.64
CA GLU A 145 7.25 -18.78 -0.72
C GLU A 145 7.97 -17.58 -0.11
N ALA A 146 7.98 -17.47 1.22
CA ALA A 146 8.59 -16.33 1.91
C ALA A 146 10.13 -16.42 1.95
N ALA A 147 10.68 -17.63 1.80
CA ALA A 147 12.10 -17.90 1.93
C ALA A 147 12.93 -17.09 0.92
N PHE A 148 13.92 -16.38 1.44
CA PHE A 148 14.93 -15.65 0.65
C PHE A 148 16.25 -15.64 1.42
N THR A 149 17.34 -15.94 0.73
CA THR A 149 18.68 -15.96 1.36
C THR A 149 19.30 -14.57 1.29
N TRP A 150 19.18 -13.81 2.38
CA TRP A 150 19.81 -12.50 2.52
C TRP A 150 21.35 -12.55 2.60
N GLY A 151 21.93 -13.67 3.07
CA GLY A 151 23.38 -13.80 3.23
C GLY A 151 23.89 -12.87 4.34
N ASP A 152 24.95 -12.12 4.06
CA ASP A 152 25.58 -11.19 5.01
C ASP A 152 24.94 -9.79 5.02
N ASP A 153 23.72 -9.64 4.47
CA ASP A 153 23.01 -8.37 4.44
C ASP A 153 22.88 -7.74 5.84
N ARG A 154 23.13 -6.43 5.91
CA ARG A 154 22.96 -5.62 7.12
C ARG A 154 22.45 -4.25 6.70
N ALA A 155 21.46 -3.74 7.44
CA ALA A 155 20.98 -2.37 7.28
C ALA A 155 22.16 -1.38 7.41
N PRO A 156 22.37 -0.45 6.46
CA PRO A 156 23.48 0.50 6.51
C PRO A 156 23.45 1.43 7.74
N ASN A 157 22.27 1.76 8.26
CA ASN A 157 22.07 2.59 9.46
C ASN A 157 22.81 3.93 9.43
N VAL A 158 22.67 4.66 8.32
CA VAL A 158 23.24 5.99 8.13
C VAL A 158 22.67 6.94 9.20
N PRO A 159 23.51 7.64 9.98
CA PRO A 159 23.06 8.62 10.96
C PRO A 159 22.27 9.77 10.31
N TRP A 160 21.23 10.26 10.99
CA TRP A 160 20.38 11.34 10.48
C TRP A 160 21.13 12.60 10.02
N HIS A 161 22.23 12.96 10.68
CA HIS A 161 23.00 14.16 10.35
C HIS A 161 23.94 13.99 9.14
N ASP A 162 24.23 12.75 8.75
CA ASP A 162 25.04 12.42 7.57
C ASP A 162 24.17 12.08 6.35
N MET A 163 22.85 11.99 6.56
CA MET A 163 21.91 11.48 5.57
C MET A 163 21.70 12.46 4.42
N VAL A 164 21.82 11.95 3.19
CA VAL A 164 21.47 12.66 1.95
C VAL A 164 20.50 11.79 1.16
N ILE A 165 19.23 12.21 1.15
CA ILE A 165 18.12 11.52 0.49
C ILE A 165 18.12 11.81 -1.01
N TYR A 166 17.93 10.77 -1.81
CA TYR A 166 17.72 10.85 -3.25
C TYR A 166 16.37 10.25 -3.64
N GLU A 167 15.37 11.11 -3.83
CA GLU A 167 14.04 10.71 -4.33
C GLU A 167 14.15 10.24 -5.79
N LEU A 168 13.69 9.03 -6.09
CA LEU A 168 13.69 8.49 -7.44
C LEU A 168 12.45 7.64 -7.75
N HIS A 169 12.11 7.63 -9.04
CA HIS A 169 11.09 6.75 -9.58
C HIS A 169 11.73 5.50 -10.18
N VAL A 170 11.38 4.30 -9.69
CA VAL A 170 11.98 3.02 -10.13
C VAL A 170 12.02 2.88 -11.65
N ARG A 171 10.87 3.13 -12.31
CA ARG A 171 10.79 3.11 -13.78
C ARG A 171 11.63 4.18 -14.46
N GLY A 172 11.36 5.46 -14.20
CA GLY A 172 12.01 6.57 -14.89
C GLY A 172 13.53 6.59 -14.75
N PHE A 173 14.05 6.18 -13.59
CA PHE A 173 15.47 6.30 -13.26
C PHE A 173 16.37 5.52 -14.22
N THR A 174 15.94 4.35 -14.69
CA THR A 174 16.75 3.50 -15.60
C THR A 174 16.14 3.27 -16.98
N MET A 175 14.90 3.69 -17.23
CA MET A 175 14.20 3.40 -18.50
C MET A 175 14.98 3.81 -19.76
N LEU A 176 15.68 4.94 -19.72
CA LEU A 176 16.47 5.47 -20.84
C LEU A 176 17.98 5.31 -20.64
N ASN A 177 18.42 4.59 -19.61
CA ASN A 177 19.84 4.42 -19.33
C ASN A 177 20.42 3.32 -20.24
N ALA A 178 21.21 3.72 -21.24
CA ALA A 178 21.84 2.81 -22.19
C ALA A 178 22.83 1.81 -21.55
N GLN A 179 23.39 2.14 -20.38
CA GLN A 179 24.32 1.27 -19.65
C GLN A 179 23.62 0.16 -18.87
N VAL A 180 22.32 0.27 -18.65
CA VAL A 180 21.49 -0.79 -18.06
C VAL A 180 21.02 -1.72 -19.20
N PRO A 181 21.15 -3.05 -19.05
CA PRO A 181 20.62 -4.01 -20.03
C PRO A 181 19.14 -3.76 -20.31
N GLU A 182 18.75 -3.78 -21.58
CA GLU A 182 17.41 -3.36 -22.02
C GLU A 182 16.27 -4.08 -21.26
N ALA A 183 16.41 -5.38 -21.02
CA ALA A 183 15.43 -6.18 -20.29
C ALA A 183 15.26 -5.81 -18.81
N LEU A 184 16.19 -5.04 -18.22
CA LEU A 184 16.18 -4.61 -16.83
C LEU A 184 15.84 -3.12 -16.66
N ARG A 185 15.65 -2.38 -17.77
CA ARG A 185 15.39 -0.94 -17.70
C ARG A 185 14.02 -0.66 -17.08
N GLY A 186 14.02 0.25 -16.11
CA GLY A 186 12.86 0.68 -15.34
C GLY A 186 12.31 -0.36 -14.37
N THR A 187 13.15 -1.28 -13.89
CA THR A 187 12.75 -2.31 -12.92
C THR A 187 13.61 -2.27 -11.66
N TYR A 188 13.19 -2.98 -10.62
CA TYR A 188 13.97 -3.19 -9.40
C TYR A 188 15.34 -3.81 -9.72
N ALA A 189 15.38 -4.81 -10.62
CA ALA A 189 16.64 -5.39 -11.07
C ALA A 189 17.54 -4.36 -11.79
N GLY A 190 16.97 -3.40 -12.51
CA GLY A 190 17.70 -2.29 -13.11
C GLY A 190 18.43 -1.42 -12.09
N LEU A 191 17.75 -1.12 -10.96
CA LEU A 191 18.34 -0.37 -9.85
C LEU A 191 19.48 -1.11 -9.15
N ALA A 192 19.48 -2.44 -9.21
CA ALA A 192 20.52 -3.29 -8.64
C ALA A 192 21.78 -3.42 -9.52
N THR A 193 21.82 -2.79 -10.70
CA THR A 193 22.95 -2.94 -11.63
C THR A 193 24.14 -2.06 -11.26
N ALA A 194 25.35 -2.51 -11.59
CA ALA A 194 26.59 -1.76 -11.30
C ALA A 194 26.59 -0.31 -11.81
N PRO A 195 26.14 0.01 -13.05
CA PRO A 195 26.10 1.40 -13.52
C PRO A 195 25.25 2.32 -12.64
N VAL A 196 24.14 1.81 -12.08
CA VAL A 196 23.27 2.56 -11.17
C VAL A 196 23.94 2.73 -9.81
N ILE A 197 24.40 1.64 -9.20
CA ILE A 197 25.03 1.67 -7.88
C ILE A 197 26.26 2.57 -7.89
N ASP A 198 27.12 2.44 -8.91
CA ASP A 198 28.32 3.26 -9.04
C ASP A 198 27.97 4.74 -9.25
N TYR A 199 26.87 5.05 -9.95
CA TYR A 199 26.38 6.42 -10.08
C TYR A 199 25.95 6.99 -8.72
N LEU A 200 25.12 6.26 -7.96
CA LEU A 200 24.64 6.72 -6.65
C LEU A 200 25.81 6.95 -5.68
N ARG A 201 26.78 6.03 -5.66
CA ARG A 201 28.00 6.19 -4.84
C ARG A 201 28.84 7.40 -5.27
N ARG A 202 29.01 7.63 -6.57
CA ARG A 202 29.75 8.82 -7.07
C ARG A 202 29.02 10.12 -6.79
N LEU A 203 27.68 10.12 -6.82
CA LEU A 203 26.87 11.28 -6.45
C LEU A 203 27.00 11.61 -4.96
N GLY A 204 27.31 10.61 -4.13
CA GLY A 204 27.52 10.76 -2.69
C GLY A 204 26.22 10.74 -1.88
N VAL A 205 25.13 10.21 -2.45
CA VAL A 205 23.87 10.01 -1.72
C VAL A 205 23.98 8.79 -0.82
N THR A 206 23.31 8.83 0.32
CA THR A 206 23.38 7.75 1.32
C THR A 206 22.12 6.90 1.35
N THR A 207 21.00 7.47 0.90
CA THR A 207 19.68 6.86 1.02
C THR A 207 18.87 7.16 -0.22
N VAL A 208 18.26 6.15 -0.82
CA VAL A 208 17.27 6.34 -1.89
C VAL A 208 15.87 6.33 -1.31
N GLU A 209 15.05 7.30 -1.69
CA GLU A 209 13.62 7.33 -1.40
C GLU A 209 12.88 6.93 -2.67
N LEU A 210 12.29 5.75 -2.66
CA LEU A 210 11.55 5.25 -3.81
C LEU A 210 10.13 5.81 -3.79
N MET A 211 9.71 6.44 -4.89
CA MET A 211 8.29 6.71 -5.16
C MET A 211 7.45 5.43 -5.02
N PRO A 212 6.12 5.52 -4.80
CA PRO A 212 5.30 4.39 -4.38
C PRO A 212 5.56 3.07 -5.11
N VAL A 213 5.90 2.05 -4.33
CA VAL A 213 6.17 0.68 -4.81
C VAL A 213 5.13 -0.33 -4.37
N HIS A 214 4.18 0.03 -3.52
CA HIS A 214 3.01 -0.83 -3.26
C HIS A 214 2.25 -1.06 -4.55
N THR A 215 1.58 -2.20 -4.69
CA THR A 215 0.75 -2.47 -5.88
C THR A 215 -0.36 -1.43 -5.96
N PHE A 216 -0.44 -0.74 -7.09
CA PHE A 216 -1.40 0.35 -7.33
C PHE A 216 -2.19 0.17 -8.62
N VAL A 217 -3.28 0.92 -8.78
CA VAL A 217 -4.17 0.83 -9.94
C VAL A 217 -4.09 2.08 -10.82
N ASP A 218 -4.07 1.87 -12.13
CA ASP A 218 -4.32 2.92 -13.12
C ASP A 218 -5.82 3.25 -13.11
N ASP A 219 -6.19 4.45 -12.67
CA ASP A 219 -7.60 4.86 -12.62
C ASP A 219 -8.30 4.73 -13.98
N ARG A 220 -9.57 4.33 -13.96
CA ARG A 220 -10.36 4.15 -15.19
C ARG A 220 -10.34 5.39 -16.09
N TYR A 221 -10.47 6.59 -15.52
CA TYR A 221 -10.49 7.82 -16.31
C TYR A 221 -9.15 8.12 -17.01
N LEU A 222 -8.02 7.63 -16.46
CA LEU A 222 -6.72 7.71 -17.12
C LEU A 222 -6.66 6.71 -18.26
N VAL A 223 -7.05 5.46 -18.01
CA VAL A 223 -7.02 4.39 -19.01
C VAL A 223 -7.93 4.72 -20.21
N ASP A 224 -9.12 5.26 -19.97
CA ASP A 224 -10.06 5.70 -21.02
C ASP A 224 -9.47 6.81 -21.90
N ARG A 225 -8.45 7.53 -21.43
CA ARG A 225 -7.70 8.55 -22.18
C ARG A 225 -6.37 8.04 -22.74
N GLY A 226 -6.08 6.74 -22.62
CA GLY A 226 -4.79 6.16 -23.01
C GLY A 226 -3.61 6.57 -22.11
N LEU A 227 -3.91 7.07 -20.90
CA LEU A 227 -2.93 7.45 -19.89
C LEU A 227 -2.76 6.32 -18.85
N ARG A 228 -1.74 6.44 -18.01
CA ARG A 228 -1.47 5.55 -16.88
C ARG A 228 -1.10 6.36 -15.65
N ASN A 229 -1.32 5.78 -14.47
CA ASN A 229 -0.76 6.33 -13.25
C ASN A 229 0.74 6.04 -13.27
N TYR A 230 1.55 7.10 -13.38
CA TYR A 230 2.99 6.97 -13.40
C TYR A 230 3.53 6.88 -11.97
N TRP A 231 3.21 7.86 -11.12
CA TRP A 231 3.77 7.98 -9.78
C TRP A 231 3.39 6.84 -8.83
N GLY A 232 2.15 6.35 -8.89
CA GLY A 232 1.69 5.22 -8.10
C GLY A 232 1.04 5.54 -6.75
N TYR A 233 0.73 6.80 -6.45
CA TYR A 233 -0.07 7.20 -5.28
C TYR A 233 -1.55 6.80 -5.44
N ASN A 234 -1.83 5.50 -5.58
CA ASN A 234 -3.18 4.94 -5.71
C ASN A 234 -3.20 3.46 -5.30
N THR A 235 -2.72 3.17 -4.08
CA THR A 235 -2.43 1.81 -3.59
C THR A 235 -3.68 0.94 -3.48
N ILE A 236 -3.55 -0.35 -3.82
CA ILE A 236 -4.55 -1.39 -3.55
C ILE A 236 -3.97 -2.61 -2.81
N GLY A 237 -2.65 -2.85 -2.88
CA GLY A 237 -1.99 -3.96 -2.21
C GLY A 237 -0.80 -3.49 -1.36
N PHE A 238 -1.03 -3.35 -0.05
CA PHE A 238 -0.04 -2.81 0.89
C PHE A 238 1.18 -3.72 1.13
N PHE A 239 1.11 -5.01 0.80
CA PHE A 239 2.21 -5.97 1.03
C PHE A 239 2.88 -6.42 -0.28
N ALA A 240 2.30 -6.10 -1.44
CA ALA A 240 2.79 -6.57 -2.72
C ALA A 240 3.58 -5.46 -3.42
N PRO A 241 4.86 -5.67 -3.79
CA PRO A 241 5.56 -4.74 -4.66
C PRO A 241 4.90 -4.67 -6.04
N GLU A 242 4.95 -3.49 -6.66
CA GLU A 242 4.35 -3.21 -7.96
C GLU A 242 4.96 -4.09 -9.06
N ALA A 243 4.12 -4.94 -9.65
CA ALA A 243 4.53 -5.92 -10.64
C ALA A 243 5.11 -5.27 -11.91
N ARG A 244 4.64 -4.08 -12.30
CA ARG A 244 5.17 -3.32 -13.46
C ARG A 244 6.63 -2.91 -13.31
N TYR A 245 7.15 -2.93 -12.08
CA TYR A 245 8.55 -2.61 -11.79
C TYR A 245 9.41 -3.88 -11.60
N SER A 246 8.86 -5.08 -11.84
CA SER A 246 9.65 -6.32 -11.79
C SER A 246 9.91 -6.86 -13.20
N ALA A 247 11.18 -7.10 -13.53
CA ALA A 247 11.58 -7.77 -14.77
C ALA A 247 11.22 -9.28 -14.75
N SER A 248 11.27 -9.90 -13.58
CA SER A 248 11.08 -11.34 -13.38
C SER A 248 9.65 -11.74 -12.98
N GLY A 249 8.81 -10.78 -12.58
CA GLY A 249 7.49 -11.02 -11.99
C GLY A 249 7.54 -11.69 -10.61
N LYS A 250 8.68 -11.61 -9.91
CA LYS A 250 8.90 -12.22 -8.59
C LYS A 250 9.19 -11.16 -7.54
N VAL A 251 8.57 -11.31 -6.37
CA VAL A 251 8.80 -10.46 -5.18
C VAL A 251 10.29 -10.42 -4.79
N ASN A 252 11.01 -11.54 -4.96
CA ASN A 252 12.43 -11.64 -4.62
C ASN A 252 13.33 -10.69 -5.43
N GLU A 253 12.86 -10.13 -6.55
CA GLU A 253 13.61 -9.11 -7.28
C GLU A 253 13.76 -7.82 -6.47
N PHE A 254 12.70 -7.42 -5.75
CA PHE A 254 12.76 -6.30 -4.81
C PHE A 254 13.78 -6.57 -3.70
N LYS A 255 13.71 -7.75 -3.06
CA LYS A 255 14.68 -8.14 -2.01
C LYS A 255 16.12 -8.12 -2.54
N THR A 256 16.33 -8.56 -3.78
CA THR A 256 17.64 -8.54 -4.44
C THR A 256 18.15 -7.12 -4.66
N MET A 257 17.28 -6.19 -5.06
CA MET A 257 17.60 -4.78 -5.18
C MET A 257 18.03 -4.17 -3.85
N VAL A 258 17.24 -4.38 -2.78
CA VAL A 258 17.57 -3.89 -1.43
C VAL A 258 18.94 -4.42 -0.99
N ARG A 259 19.17 -5.74 -1.10
CA ARG A 259 20.47 -6.35 -0.76
C ARG A 259 21.64 -5.74 -1.54
N ALA A 260 21.45 -5.44 -2.83
CA ALA A 260 22.49 -4.84 -3.66
C ALA A 260 22.80 -3.39 -3.24
N LEU A 261 21.78 -2.61 -2.88
CA LEU A 261 21.94 -1.25 -2.35
C LEU A 261 22.61 -1.26 -0.98
N HIS A 262 22.19 -2.16 -0.08
CA HIS A 262 22.82 -2.34 1.24
C HIS A 262 24.29 -2.72 1.14
N SER A 263 24.63 -3.62 0.22
CA SER A 263 26.03 -4.01 -0.04
C SER A 263 26.90 -2.82 -0.51
N ALA A 264 26.27 -1.77 -1.03
CA ALA A 264 26.91 -0.52 -1.41
C ALA A 264 26.86 0.57 -0.32
N GLY A 265 26.27 0.27 0.84
CA GLY A 265 26.07 1.21 1.94
C GLY A 265 24.95 2.21 1.72
N ILE A 266 23.98 1.89 0.84
CA ILE A 266 22.86 2.76 0.48
C ILE A 266 21.59 2.24 1.13
N GLU A 267 20.92 3.08 1.91
CA GLU A 267 19.63 2.77 2.53
C GLU A 267 18.47 2.90 1.54
N VAL A 268 17.38 2.20 1.83
CA VAL A 268 16.13 2.23 1.06
C VAL A 268 14.98 2.71 1.94
N ILE A 269 14.45 3.88 1.60
CA ILE A 269 13.19 4.41 2.13
C ILE A 269 12.09 4.24 1.10
N LEU A 270 10.89 3.87 1.55
CA LEU A 270 9.72 3.79 0.70
C LEU A 270 8.77 4.96 0.94
N ASP A 271 8.35 5.61 -0.13
CA ASP A 271 7.16 6.46 -0.11
C ASP A 271 5.91 5.57 -0.01
N VAL A 272 5.13 5.77 1.06
CA VAL A 272 3.99 4.93 1.42
C VAL A 272 2.70 5.71 1.53
N VAL A 273 1.68 5.17 0.88
CA VAL A 273 0.31 5.70 0.90
C VAL A 273 -0.56 4.76 1.71
N TYR A 274 -0.84 5.13 2.96
CA TYR A 274 -1.80 4.44 3.84
C TYR A 274 -3.07 5.25 4.10
N ASN A 275 -3.15 6.46 3.55
CA ASN A 275 -4.23 7.38 3.85
C ASN A 275 -5.51 7.12 3.01
N HIS A 276 -5.37 6.68 1.77
CA HIS A 276 -6.46 6.33 0.86
C HIS A 276 -6.16 5.04 0.08
N THR A 277 -7.14 4.56 -0.69
CA THR A 277 -6.95 3.44 -1.62
C THR A 277 -7.50 3.73 -3.03
N ALA A 278 -7.07 2.91 -3.99
CA ALA A 278 -7.53 2.88 -5.38
C ALA A 278 -9.03 2.58 -5.60
N GLU A 279 -9.81 2.36 -4.55
CA GLU A 279 -11.25 2.17 -4.69
C GLU A 279 -12.03 3.49 -4.72
N GLY A 280 -11.39 4.63 -4.45
CA GLY A 280 -12.00 5.96 -4.50
C GLY A 280 -13.28 6.09 -3.67
N ASN A 281 -14.16 7.00 -4.07
CA ASN A 281 -15.45 7.26 -3.39
C ASN A 281 -16.54 6.22 -3.74
N HIS A 282 -17.78 6.45 -3.32
CA HIS A 282 -18.95 5.60 -3.59
C HIS A 282 -19.16 5.20 -5.07
N LEU A 283 -18.69 6.01 -6.03
CA LEU A 283 -18.76 5.71 -7.47
C LEU A 283 -17.51 5.00 -8.00
N GLY A 284 -16.50 4.78 -7.18
CA GLY A 284 -15.34 3.99 -7.52
C GLY A 284 -15.60 2.47 -7.61
N PRO A 285 -14.59 1.70 -8.00
CA PRO A 285 -14.71 0.26 -8.21
C PRO A 285 -14.86 -0.53 -6.90
N THR A 286 -15.06 -1.84 -7.01
CA THR A 286 -15.08 -2.79 -5.89
C THR A 286 -14.08 -3.90 -6.19
N LEU A 287 -12.87 -3.74 -5.66
CA LEU A 287 -11.67 -4.50 -5.96
C LEU A 287 -11.13 -5.27 -4.74
N SER A 288 -11.29 -4.72 -3.53
CA SER A 288 -10.72 -5.27 -2.28
C SER A 288 -11.57 -4.85 -1.07
N PHE A 289 -11.10 -3.86 -0.30
CA PHE A 289 -11.61 -3.41 0.99
C PHE A 289 -13.12 -3.15 1.00
N ARG A 290 -13.64 -2.46 -0.02
CA ARG A 290 -15.08 -2.13 -0.14
C ARG A 290 -15.96 -3.38 -0.17
N GLY A 291 -15.50 -4.42 -0.87
CA GLY A 291 -16.25 -5.67 -0.97
C GLY A 291 -16.07 -6.58 0.24
N ILE A 292 -14.95 -6.42 0.97
CA ILE A 292 -14.61 -7.25 2.14
C ILE A 292 -15.27 -6.73 3.40
N ASP A 293 -15.13 -5.43 3.69
CA ASP A 293 -15.80 -4.79 4.82
C ASP A 293 -15.75 -3.26 4.69
N ASN A 294 -16.65 -2.70 3.90
CA ASN A 294 -16.64 -1.25 3.64
C ASN A 294 -16.76 -0.40 4.91
N ALA A 295 -17.54 -0.84 5.89
CA ALA A 295 -17.81 -0.07 7.10
C ALA A 295 -16.62 -0.06 8.07
N SER A 296 -15.83 -1.14 8.10
CA SER A 296 -14.63 -1.21 8.93
C SER A 296 -13.42 -0.53 8.29
N TYR A 297 -13.24 -0.64 6.98
CA TYR A 297 -12.02 -0.13 6.31
C TYR A 297 -12.03 1.38 6.04
N TYR A 298 -13.21 1.98 5.79
CA TYR A 298 -13.30 3.36 5.33
C TYR A 298 -14.04 4.27 6.30
N ARG A 299 -13.56 5.50 6.40
CA ARG A 299 -14.29 6.57 7.10
C ARG A 299 -15.57 6.91 6.36
N GLN A 300 -16.69 6.70 7.04
CA GLN A 300 -18.00 7.10 6.56
C GLN A 300 -18.22 8.61 6.78
N ALA A 301 -19.01 9.24 5.92
CA ALA A 301 -19.38 10.64 6.07
C ALA A 301 -20.36 10.82 7.24
N ASP A 302 -20.20 11.91 7.98
CA ASP A 302 -21.00 12.18 9.18
C ASP A 302 -22.49 12.33 8.82
N GLY A 303 -23.34 11.55 9.48
CA GLY A 303 -24.79 11.54 9.24
C GLY A 303 -25.23 10.86 7.94
N ASN A 304 -24.31 10.31 7.13
CA ASN A 304 -24.66 9.55 5.93
C ASN A 304 -23.60 8.50 5.56
N ALA A 305 -23.79 7.29 6.08
CA ALA A 305 -22.90 6.14 5.89
C ALA A 305 -22.71 5.70 4.43
N ARG A 306 -23.57 6.15 3.51
CA ARG A 306 -23.40 5.94 2.07
C ARG A 306 -22.14 6.58 1.52
N TYR A 307 -21.79 7.77 2.01
CA TYR A 307 -20.68 8.55 1.47
C TYR A 307 -19.44 8.37 2.33
N TYR A 308 -18.30 8.77 1.75
CA TYR A 308 -16.98 8.61 2.34
C TYR A 308 -16.49 9.98 2.82
N LYS A 309 -15.81 9.99 3.97
CA LYS A 309 -15.05 11.16 4.40
C LYS A 309 -13.75 11.19 3.60
N ASP A 310 -13.45 12.32 2.99
CA ASP A 310 -12.29 12.49 2.12
C ASP A 310 -11.40 13.63 2.60
N TYR A 311 -10.34 13.26 3.32
CA TYR A 311 -9.28 14.18 3.73
C TYR A 311 -8.08 14.18 2.76
N THR A 312 -8.10 13.30 1.77
CA THR A 312 -6.96 13.02 0.88
C THR A 312 -7.14 13.66 -0.49
N GLY A 313 -8.40 13.95 -0.87
CA GLY A 313 -8.77 14.39 -2.21
C GLY A 313 -8.88 13.25 -3.22
N CYS A 314 -8.72 12.00 -2.77
CA CYS A 314 -8.72 10.81 -3.62
C CYS A 314 -10.06 10.04 -3.54
N GLY A 315 -11.06 10.60 -2.88
CA GLY A 315 -12.42 10.07 -2.78
C GLY A 315 -12.70 9.21 -1.56
N ASN A 316 -11.68 8.76 -0.82
CA ASN A 316 -11.84 8.05 0.45
C ASN A 316 -10.72 8.37 1.44
N THR A 317 -10.91 7.95 2.67
CA THR A 317 -9.87 7.89 3.70
C THR A 317 -10.02 6.60 4.48
N LEU A 318 -8.92 5.87 4.70
CA LEU A 318 -8.91 4.67 5.52
C LEU A 318 -9.21 5.01 6.99
N ASP A 319 -9.94 4.13 7.69
CA ASP A 319 -10.34 4.41 9.07
C ASP A 319 -9.29 3.99 10.11
N MET A 320 -8.43 4.93 10.47
CA MET A 320 -7.41 4.75 11.51
C MET A 320 -7.98 4.57 12.93
N GLN A 321 -9.29 4.70 13.14
CA GLN A 321 -9.91 4.39 14.44
C GLN A 321 -10.18 2.89 14.59
N HIS A 322 -10.27 2.16 13.49
CA HIS A 322 -10.62 0.76 13.52
C HIS A 322 -9.39 -0.11 13.85
N PRO A 323 -9.41 -0.94 14.91
CA PRO A 323 -8.24 -1.71 15.35
C PRO A 323 -7.63 -2.61 14.26
N ARG A 324 -8.47 -3.20 13.39
CA ARG A 324 -8.01 -4.05 12.28
C ARG A 324 -7.40 -3.28 11.11
N VAL A 325 -7.78 -2.01 10.92
CA VAL A 325 -7.15 -1.15 9.91
C VAL A 325 -5.79 -0.66 10.41
N LEU A 326 -5.70 -0.29 11.69
CA LEU A 326 -4.42 -0.04 12.34
C LEU A 326 -3.51 -1.27 12.27
N GLN A 327 -4.03 -2.46 12.59
CA GLN A 327 -3.28 -3.70 12.48
C GLN A 327 -2.77 -3.95 11.05
N LEU A 328 -3.61 -3.76 10.02
CA LEU A 328 -3.23 -3.87 8.61
C LEU A 328 -2.01 -3.02 8.28
N ILE A 329 -2.02 -1.75 8.69
CA ILE A 329 -0.94 -0.80 8.41
C ILE A 329 0.32 -1.18 9.17
N MET A 330 0.20 -1.51 10.46
CA MET A 330 1.34 -1.89 11.28
C MET A 330 1.96 -3.21 10.82
N ASP A 331 1.16 -4.19 10.41
CA ASP A 331 1.63 -5.44 9.82
C ASP A 331 2.33 -5.19 8.48
N SER A 332 1.81 -4.27 7.66
CA SER A 332 2.43 -3.90 6.39
C SER A 332 3.79 -3.23 6.61
N LEU A 333 3.86 -2.23 7.50
CA LEU A 333 5.12 -1.59 7.87
C LEU A 333 6.13 -2.62 8.39
N ARG A 334 5.72 -3.50 9.33
CA ARG A 334 6.60 -4.56 9.86
C ARG A 334 7.04 -5.53 8.78
N TYR A 335 6.16 -5.88 7.85
CA TYR A 335 6.51 -6.72 6.70
C TYR A 335 7.60 -6.07 5.85
N TRP A 336 7.46 -4.79 5.50
CA TRP A 336 8.47 -4.10 4.70
C TRP A 336 9.81 -3.98 5.41
N VAL A 337 9.83 -3.78 6.73
CA VAL A 337 11.07 -3.76 7.51
C VAL A 337 11.66 -5.17 7.65
N SER A 338 10.93 -6.12 8.23
CA SER A 338 11.49 -7.42 8.62
C SER A 338 11.65 -8.40 7.46
N GLU A 339 10.78 -8.36 6.45
CA GLU A 339 10.81 -9.32 5.34
C GLU A 339 11.47 -8.76 4.09
N MET A 340 11.39 -7.43 3.89
CA MET A 340 11.88 -6.74 2.69
C MET A 340 13.11 -5.85 2.98
N HIS A 341 13.53 -5.75 4.25
CA HIS A 341 14.71 -5.01 4.71
C HIS A 341 14.69 -3.51 4.36
N VAL A 342 13.51 -2.89 4.36
CA VAL A 342 13.38 -1.44 4.18
C VAL A 342 13.87 -0.71 5.44
N ASP A 343 14.64 0.37 5.26
CA ASP A 343 15.27 1.13 6.36
C ASP A 343 14.40 2.27 6.91
N GLY A 344 13.31 2.58 6.23
CA GLY A 344 12.38 3.61 6.66
C GLY A 344 11.28 3.94 5.66
N PHE A 345 10.44 4.90 6.02
CA PHE A 345 9.25 5.26 5.28
C PHE A 345 9.08 6.77 5.21
N ARG A 346 8.68 7.26 4.04
CA ARG A 346 8.10 8.60 3.85
C ARG A 346 6.60 8.45 3.69
N PHE A 347 5.83 9.02 4.61
CA PHE A 347 4.38 8.89 4.64
C PHE A 347 3.73 10.03 3.87
N ASP A 348 3.02 9.67 2.80
CA ASP A 348 2.17 10.56 2.03
C ASP A 348 0.98 11.06 2.85
N LEU A 349 0.66 12.35 2.73
CA LEU A 349 -0.42 13.04 3.44
C LEU A 349 -0.55 12.60 4.92
N ALA A 350 0.57 12.54 5.64
CA ALA A 350 0.66 11.84 6.92
C ALA A 350 -0.29 12.38 7.99
N ALA A 351 -0.72 13.65 7.89
CA ALA A 351 -1.69 14.25 8.81
C ALA A 351 -3.03 13.51 8.84
N SER A 352 -3.43 12.91 7.71
CA SER A 352 -4.67 12.14 7.61
C SER A 352 -4.66 10.84 8.43
N LEU A 353 -3.46 10.29 8.70
CA LEU A 353 -3.27 9.10 9.53
C LEU A 353 -3.52 9.38 11.03
N ALA A 354 -3.41 10.64 11.42
CA ALA A 354 -3.54 11.11 12.79
C ALA A 354 -4.93 11.69 13.10
N ARG A 355 -5.88 11.54 12.16
CA ARG A 355 -7.26 11.96 12.40
C ARG A 355 -7.95 10.89 13.23
N GLU A 356 -8.51 11.25 14.37
CA GLU A 356 -9.46 10.38 15.08
C GLU A 356 -10.88 10.86 14.76
N LEU A 357 -11.30 12.04 15.21
CA LEU A 357 -12.66 12.56 14.96
C LEU A 357 -12.73 13.55 13.78
N HIS A 358 -12.33 14.80 14.04
CA HIS A 358 -12.20 15.89 13.08
C HIS A 358 -10.89 16.68 13.22
N ALA A 359 -10.24 16.58 14.39
CA ALA A 359 -8.95 17.16 14.66
C ALA A 359 -7.82 16.15 14.36
N VAL A 360 -6.67 16.68 13.97
CA VAL A 360 -5.41 15.91 14.01
C VAL A 360 -4.95 15.91 15.46
N ASP A 361 -4.97 14.75 16.10
CA ASP A 361 -4.46 14.59 17.47
C ASP A 361 -3.03 14.04 17.43
N ARG A 362 -2.11 14.73 18.11
CA ARG A 362 -0.71 14.29 18.23
C ARG A 362 -0.58 12.99 19.03
N LEU A 363 -1.63 12.60 19.77
CA LEU A 363 -1.73 11.38 20.56
C LEU A 363 -2.63 10.32 19.91
N GLY A 364 -2.89 10.42 18.60
CA GLY A 364 -3.71 9.43 17.91
C GLY A 364 -3.14 8.02 18.05
N ALA A 365 -4.01 7.01 18.17
CA ALA A 365 -3.63 5.61 18.37
C ALA A 365 -2.55 5.11 17.39
N PHE A 366 -2.57 5.60 16.15
CA PHE A 366 -1.54 5.33 15.14
C PHE A 366 -0.12 5.68 15.62
N PHE A 367 0.07 6.88 16.17
CA PHE A 367 1.39 7.36 16.63
C PHE A 367 1.85 6.65 17.89
N ASP A 368 0.95 6.32 18.80
CA ASP A 368 1.30 5.57 20.00
C ASP A 368 1.74 4.15 19.64
N ILE A 369 1.02 3.48 18.74
CA ILE A 369 1.35 2.12 18.31
C ILE A 369 2.69 2.06 17.58
N ILE A 370 2.96 2.97 16.64
CA ILE A 370 4.23 2.98 15.90
C ILE A 370 5.42 3.31 16.81
N ARG A 371 5.22 4.20 17.80
CA ARG A 371 6.28 4.61 18.74
C ARG A 371 6.68 3.49 19.69
N GLN A 372 5.71 2.71 20.18
CA GLN A 372 6.00 1.60 21.08
C GLN A 372 6.46 0.33 20.35
N ASP A 373 6.17 0.19 19.06
CA ASP A 373 6.47 -1.02 18.30
C ASP A 373 7.99 -1.26 18.21
N PRO A 374 8.49 -2.44 18.63
CA PRO A 374 9.92 -2.71 18.75
C PRO A 374 10.66 -2.83 17.40
N VAL A 375 9.94 -3.03 16.30
CA VAL A 375 10.50 -3.04 14.94
C VAL A 375 10.43 -1.64 14.34
N LEU A 376 9.25 -1.02 14.38
CA LEU A 376 9.01 0.25 13.68
C LEU A 376 9.66 1.44 14.36
N ASN A 377 9.88 1.40 15.66
CA ASN A 377 10.57 2.49 16.36
C ASN A 377 12.08 2.53 16.11
N GLN A 378 12.64 1.57 15.36
CA GLN A 378 14.06 1.52 15.00
C GLN A 378 14.35 2.05 13.59
N VAL A 379 13.32 2.31 12.77
CA VAL A 379 13.50 2.75 11.37
C VAL A 379 13.28 4.25 11.20
N LYS A 380 13.66 4.79 10.04
CA LYS A 380 13.47 6.21 9.72
C LYS A 380 12.01 6.49 9.37
N LEU A 381 11.40 7.49 10.00
CA LEU A 381 10.03 7.92 9.75
C LEU A 381 10.04 9.37 9.27
N ILE A 382 9.58 9.60 8.04
CA ILE A 382 9.48 10.92 7.41
C ILE A 382 8.01 11.18 7.09
N ALA A 383 7.49 12.36 7.41
CA ALA A 383 6.10 12.72 7.14
C ALA A 383 6.00 13.81 6.08
N GLU A 384 4.97 13.73 5.24
CA GLU A 384 4.33 14.90 4.65
C GLU A 384 3.37 15.51 5.69
N PRO A 385 3.73 16.63 6.34
CA PRO A 385 3.05 17.09 7.54
C PRO A 385 1.78 17.90 7.23
N TRP A 386 1.02 17.51 6.20
CA TRP A 386 -0.26 18.11 5.87
C TRP A 386 -1.22 17.12 5.20
N ASP A 387 -2.50 17.47 5.20
CA ASP A 387 -3.53 16.89 4.32
C ASP A 387 -4.47 17.99 3.80
N LEU A 388 -5.48 17.61 2.99
CA LEU A 388 -6.43 18.56 2.41
C LEU A 388 -7.59 18.93 3.34
N GLY A 389 -7.73 18.23 4.47
CA GLY A 389 -8.81 18.46 5.41
C GLY A 389 -8.63 19.73 6.23
N GLU A 390 -9.73 20.22 6.80
CA GLU A 390 -9.67 21.32 7.76
C GLU A 390 -8.73 20.98 8.92
N GLY A 391 -7.89 21.94 9.32
CA GLY A 391 -6.83 21.73 10.32
C GLY A 391 -5.71 20.78 9.88
N GLY A 392 -5.63 20.46 8.58
CA GLY A 392 -4.68 19.48 8.04
C GLY A 392 -3.22 19.89 8.11
N TYR A 393 -2.89 21.19 8.22
CA TYR A 393 -1.50 21.67 8.23
C TYR A 393 -0.84 21.47 9.60
N GLN A 394 0.07 20.50 9.69
CA GLN A 394 0.66 19.98 10.93
C GLN A 394 2.19 20.08 10.97
N VAL A 395 2.77 21.04 10.25
CA VAL A 395 4.22 21.30 10.27
C VAL A 395 4.67 21.64 11.70
N GLY A 396 5.69 20.92 12.20
CA GLY A 396 6.23 21.05 13.55
C GLY A 396 5.42 20.32 14.62
N ASN A 397 4.39 19.57 14.22
CA ASN A 397 3.45 18.96 15.14
C ASN A 397 3.58 17.43 15.22
N PHE A 398 4.44 16.80 14.40
CA PHE A 398 4.64 15.36 14.48
C PHE A 398 5.39 14.95 15.76
N PRO A 399 5.18 13.74 16.27
CA PRO A 399 5.88 13.25 17.45
C PRO A 399 7.40 13.21 17.28
N PRO A 400 8.19 13.24 18.37
CA PRO A 400 9.63 13.01 18.31
C PRO A 400 9.97 11.70 17.57
N ARG A 401 11.14 11.66 16.92
CA ARG A 401 11.62 10.62 15.98
C ARG A 401 11.06 10.68 14.56
N TRP A 402 10.06 11.53 14.30
CA TRP A 402 9.65 11.85 12.94
C TRP A 402 10.47 13.01 12.39
N ALA A 403 10.92 12.86 11.15
CA ALA A 403 11.33 13.98 10.32
C ALA A 403 10.13 14.45 9.48
N GLU A 404 10.15 15.69 9.02
CA GLU A 404 9.07 16.27 8.23
C GLU A 404 9.61 16.89 6.94
N TRP A 405 8.87 16.74 5.85
CA TRP A 405 9.09 17.53 4.65
C TRP A 405 8.82 19.02 4.94
N ASN A 406 9.88 19.82 4.95
CA ASN A 406 9.79 21.23 5.28
C ASN A 406 9.33 22.08 4.08
N GLY A 407 8.02 22.17 3.89
CA GLY A 407 7.41 23.02 2.86
C GLY A 407 7.76 24.50 2.99
N LYS A 408 7.93 25.00 4.22
CA LYS A 408 8.37 26.39 4.47
C LYS A 408 9.79 26.64 3.96
N TYR A 409 10.71 25.70 4.14
CA TYR A 409 12.07 25.78 3.59
C TYR A 409 12.03 25.89 2.08
N ARG A 410 11.35 24.94 1.42
CA ARG A 410 11.19 24.92 -0.04
C ARG A 410 10.69 26.27 -0.57
N ASP A 411 9.61 26.79 0.00
CA ASP A 411 8.95 27.99 -0.51
C ASP A 411 9.77 29.25 -0.23
N THR A 412 10.37 29.36 0.95
CA THR A 412 11.19 30.52 1.35
C THR A 412 12.46 30.61 0.50
N VAL A 413 13.19 29.50 0.34
CA VAL A 413 14.41 29.46 -0.47
C VAL A 413 14.09 29.81 -1.92
N ARG A 414 13.00 29.25 -2.48
CA ARG A 414 12.55 29.58 -3.84
C ARG A 414 12.20 31.06 -3.99
N ARG A 415 11.45 31.63 -3.04
CA ARG A 415 11.07 33.07 -3.06
C ARG A 415 12.29 33.98 -2.96
N PHE A 416 13.23 33.66 -2.08
CA PHE A 416 14.46 34.42 -1.91
C PHE A 416 15.24 34.50 -3.23
N TRP A 417 15.51 33.35 -3.85
CA TRP A 417 16.25 33.30 -5.12
C TRP A 417 15.47 33.83 -6.33
N ARG A 418 14.13 33.82 -6.28
CA ARG A 418 13.28 34.48 -7.27
C ARG A 418 13.32 36.01 -7.18
N GLY A 419 13.96 36.57 -6.15
CA GLY A 419 14.09 38.02 -5.96
C GLY A 419 12.91 38.66 -5.23
N HIS A 420 12.11 37.89 -4.48
CA HIS A 420 11.09 38.47 -3.62
C HIS A 420 11.76 39.23 -2.46
N GLY A 421 11.27 40.44 -2.16
CA GLY A 421 11.76 41.24 -1.04
C GLY A 421 11.44 40.65 0.34
N ASN A 422 12.12 41.15 1.37
CA ASN A 422 11.88 40.85 2.80
C ASN A 422 11.95 39.35 3.18
N GLN A 423 12.78 38.55 2.51
CA GLN A 423 12.94 37.12 2.81
C GLN A 423 14.12 36.81 3.76
N ALA A 424 15.00 37.77 4.04
CA ALA A 424 16.26 37.49 4.76
C ALA A 424 16.05 36.91 6.17
N GLY A 425 15.08 37.43 6.94
CA GLY A 425 14.77 36.93 8.28
C GLY A 425 14.22 35.50 8.26
N GLU A 426 13.25 35.22 7.38
CA GLU A 426 12.70 33.87 7.22
C GLU A 426 13.78 32.89 6.71
N LEU A 427 14.62 33.33 5.76
CA LEU A 427 15.71 32.53 5.24
C LEU A 427 16.71 32.16 6.34
N ALA A 428 17.01 33.06 7.27
CA ALA A 428 17.93 32.77 8.37
C ALA A 428 17.45 31.56 9.19
N TYR A 429 16.17 31.52 9.56
CA TYR A 429 15.59 30.34 10.23
C TYR A 429 15.73 29.09 9.37
N ARG A 430 15.44 29.18 8.06
CA ARG A 430 15.52 28.04 7.14
C ARG A 430 16.93 27.47 7.00
N LEU A 431 17.97 28.31 6.96
CA LEU A 431 19.36 27.89 6.84
C LEU A 431 19.90 27.23 8.13
N THR A 432 19.32 27.56 9.29
CA THR A 432 19.74 27.02 10.59
C THR A 432 18.84 25.89 11.09
N GLY A 433 18.21 25.13 10.18
CA GLY A 433 17.40 23.97 10.54
C GLY A 433 15.97 24.28 11.02
N SER A 434 15.47 25.50 10.79
CA SER A 434 14.09 25.93 11.14
C SER A 434 13.75 25.73 12.61
N SER A 435 14.59 26.26 13.50
CA SER A 435 14.39 26.20 14.96
C SER A 435 13.07 26.84 15.43
N ASP A 436 12.49 27.76 14.67
CA ASP A 436 11.16 28.31 14.93
C ASP A 436 10.03 27.27 14.81
N LEU A 437 10.28 26.13 14.16
CA LEU A 437 9.33 25.04 13.99
C LEU A 437 9.66 23.82 14.86
N TYR A 438 10.95 23.54 15.09
CA TYR A 438 11.42 22.25 15.60
C TYR A 438 12.30 22.31 16.86
N ALA A 439 12.51 23.49 17.45
CA ALA A 439 13.34 23.65 18.65
C ALA A 439 12.71 23.10 19.93
#